data_AF-A0A5E4U2R9-F1
#
_entry.id   AF-A0A5E4U2R9-F1
#
_cell.length_a   1.000
_cell.length_b   1.000
_cell.length_c   1.000
_cell.angle_alpha   90.00
_cell.angle_beta   90.00
_cell.angle_gamma   90.00
#
_symmetry.space_group_name_H-M   'P 1'
#
loop_
_entity.id
_entity.type
_entity.pdbx_description
1 polymer ?
#
loop_
_entity_poly.entity_id
_entity_poly.type
_entity_poly.pdbx_seq_one_letter_code
_entity_poly.pdbx_strand_id
1 'polypeptide(L)'
;MEADAKPIHRRLMTFRYVAERYVREVLPTKALSTREGDRLMLAKLYAFFDDPPAPLDEIKPINIRQYLDWRVRSTVDALRAGGKEVKGTEGQVRANREKALFSHIWNKAREWGYTDQPNPCAGIKGYRERPRDVYIEDDEYRLIHKYARQPLRDAMDLAYLTGQRPSDVLQMSECDISDGCLIIRQKKTKVKLRISVSGRLKALLARIAHQKIDHNPRSFFLVVNERGRRVGLKSIQSMFVEARQAAGLFEPKKYQFRDLRAKAGTDKAEDMGDIRAAQKQLGHSCVTTTERYMRNRRGEKVEPTR
;
A
#
# COMPACT_ATOMS: atom_id res chain seq x y z
N MET A 1 -31.33 8.95 -25.82
CA MET A 1 -31.15 10.39 -26.09
C MET A 1 -31.87 11.14 -24.98
N GLU A 2 -31.16 11.48 -23.91
CA GLU A 2 -31.62 12.50 -22.95
C GLU A 2 -30.81 13.76 -23.27
N ALA A 3 -31.27 14.50 -24.28
CA ALA A 3 -30.63 15.71 -24.78
C ALA A 3 -31.38 16.99 -24.32
N ASP A 4 -32.16 16.91 -23.24
CA ASP A 4 -33.01 18.01 -22.74
C ASP A 4 -32.83 18.32 -21.25
N ALA A 5 -31.59 18.22 -20.75
CA ALA A 5 -31.26 18.90 -19.51
C ALA A 5 -30.89 20.35 -19.83
N LYS A 6 -31.80 21.29 -19.53
CA LYS A 6 -31.54 22.74 -19.53
C LYS A 6 -30.14 23.04 -18.98
N PRO A 7 -29.36 23.96 -19.57
CA PRO A 7 -28.04 24.29 -19.05
C PRO A 7 -28.22 24.86 -17.64
N ILE A 8 -27.95 24.04 -16.62
CA ILE A 8 -27.83 24.51 -15.24
C ILE A 8 -26.76 25.60 -15.30
N HIS A 9 -27.17 26.85 -15.08
CA HIS A 9 -26.29 28.00 -15.24
C HIS A 9 -24.95 27.73 -14.55
N ARG A 10 -23.83 27.83 -15.30
CA ARG A 10 -22.45 27.57 -14.81
C ARG A 10 -22.16 28.21 -13.44
N ARG A 11 -22.81 29.33 -13.12
CA ARG A 11 -22.76 30.03 -11.82
C ARG A 11 -23.19 29.22 -10.59
N LEU A 12 -23.91 28.11 -10.72
CA LEU A 12 -24.37 27.29 -9.58
C LEU A 12 -23.59 25.97 -9.40
N MET A 13 -22.63 25.68 -10.29
CA MET A 13 -21.89 24.43 -10.25
C MET A 13 -20.81 24.51 -9.17
N THR A 14 -21.01 23.85 -8.04
CA THR A 14 -20.04 23.80 -6.94
C THR A 14 -19.11 22.58 -7.04
N PHE A 15 -17.98 22.62 -6.32
CA PHE A 15 -17.11 21.45 -6.20
C PHE A 15 -17.88 20.23 -5.68
N ARG A 16 -18.72 20.40 -4.65
CA ARG A 16 -19.46 19.29 -4.06
C ARG A 16 -20.42 18.63 -5.06
N TYR A 17 -21.13 19.42 -5.87
CA TYR A 17 -22.02 18.88 -6.88
C TYR A 17 -21.28 17.90 -7.82
N VAL A 18 -20.11 18.32 -8.32
CA VAL A 18 -19.28 17.49 -9.20
C VAL A 18 -18.75 16.26 -8.46
N ALA A 19 -18.29 16.43 -7.23
CA ALA A 19 -17.76 15.34 -6.43
C ALA A 19 -18.83 14.29 -6.08
N GLU A 20 -20.09 14.68 -5.89
CA GLU A 20 -21.18 13.74 -5.66
C GLU A 20 -21.53 12.92 -6.91
N ARG A 21 -21.51 13.53 -8.11
CA ARG A 21 -21.60 12.77 -9.36
C ARG A 21 -20.43 11.78 -9.49
N TYR A 22 -19.22 12.20 -9.12
CA TYR A 22 -18.05 11.33 -9.07
C TYR A 22 -18.21 10.15 -8.11
N VAL A 23 -18.81 10.36 -6.95
CA VAL A 23 -19.14 9.29 -5.99
C VAL A 23 -20.16 8.30 -6.58
N ARG A 24 -21.13 8.77 -7.36
CA ARG A 24 -22.14 7.90 -8.00
C ARG A 24 -21.60 7.11 -9.19
N GLU A 25 -20.84 7.75 -10.07
CA GLU A 25 -20.49 7.16 -11.38
C GLU A 25 -19.08 6.55 -11.40
N VAL A 26 -18.10 7.19 -10.77
CA VAL A 26 -16.69 6.78 -10.90
C VAL A 26 -16.26 5.90 -9.73
N LEU A 27 -16.63 6.27 -8.51
CA LEU A 27 -16.21 5.56 -7.32
C LEU A 27 -16.59 4.06 -7.32
N PRO A 28 -17.79 3.63 -7.74
CA PRO A 28 -18.18 2.21 -7.71
C PRO A 28 -17.31 1.31 -8.60
N THR A 29 -16.70 1.87 -9.65
CA THR A 29 -15.81 1.15 -10.56
C THR A 29 -14.45 0.80 -9.93
N LYS A 30 -14.11 1.44 -8.80
CA LYS A 30 -12.83 1.23 -8.11
C LYS A 30 -12.91 0.06 -7.13
N ALA A 31 -11.75 -0.53 -6.84
CA ALA A 31 -11.63 -1.55 -5.79
C ALA A 31 -12.12 -1.02 -4.43
N LEU A 32 -12.75 -1.89 -3.61
CA LEU A 32 -13.36 -1.52 -2.31
C LEU A 32 -12.42 -0.71 -1.40
N SER A 33 -11.17 -1.15 -1.22
CA SER A 33 -10.20 -0.41 -0.39
C SER A 33 -9.88 0.98 -0.92
N THR A 34 -9.90 1.15 -2.24
CA THR A 34 -9.71 2.46 -2.88
C THR A 34 -10.94 3.33 -2.67
N ARG A 35 -12.14 2.75 -2.75
CA ARG A 35 -13.40 3.46 -2.47
C ARG A 35 -13.46 4.02 -1.07
N GLU A 36 -13.08 3.21 -0.08
CA GLU A 36 -12.99 3.63 1.32
C GLU A 36 -11.98 4.76 1.51
N GLY A 37 -10.79 4.63 0.91
CA GLY A 37 -9.77 5.68 0.94
C GLY A 37 -10.22 6.99 0.32
N ASP A 38 -10.83 6.93 -0.87
CA ASP A 38 -11.36 8.10 -1.59
C ASP A 38 -12.47 8.79 -0.80
N ARG A 39 -13.35 8.05 -0.10
CA ARG A 39 -14.38 8.65 0.77
C ARG A 39 -13.78 9.44 1.93
N LEU A 40 -12.73 8.91 2.57
CA LEU A 40 -12.01 9.62 3.63
C LEU A 40 -11.34 10.89 3.10
N MET A 41 -10.81 10.86 1.88
CA MET A 41 -10.22 12.03 1.23
C MET A 41 -11.28 13.06 0.84
N LEU A 42 -12.43 12.64 0.30
CA LEU A 42 -13.56 13.50 0.00
C LEU A 42 -14.07 14.24 1.24
N ALA A 43 -14.17 13.58 2.38
CA ALA A 43 -14.57 14.23 3.63
C ALA A 43 -13.66 15.43 3.98
N LYS A 44 -12.35 15.31 3.71
CA LYS A 44 -11.40 16.42 3.91
C LYS A 44 -11.49 17.49 2.82
N LEU A 45 -11.80 17.12 1.59
CA LEU A 45 -12.03 18.09 0.51
C LEU A 45 -13.31 18.90 0.76
N TYR A 46 -14.39 18.26 1.21
CA TYR A 46 -15.64 18.94 1.56
C TYR A 46 -15.45 19.91 2.72
N ALA A 47 -14.72 19.51 3.76
CA ALA A 47 -14.44 20.40 4.89
C ALA A 47 -13.68 21.70 4.52
N PHE A 48 -13.12 21.82 3.32
CA PHE A 48 -12.43 23.02 2.86
C PHE A 48 -13.11 23.71 1.67
N PHE A 49 -13.69 22.94 0.73
CA PHE A 49 -14.30 23.46 -0.49
C PHE A 49 -15.84 23.51 -0.46
N ASP A 50 -16.46 23.13 0.66
CA ASP A 50 -17.93 23.09 0.82
C ASP A 50 -18.46 23.99 1.96
N ASP A 51 -17.61 24.83 2.56
CA ASP A 51 -17.99 25.74 3.65
C ASP A 51 -17.30 27.12 3.53
N PRO A 52 -17.91 28.11 2.84
CA PRO A 52 -19.13 27.97 2.03
C PRO A 52 -18.88 27.18 0.73
N PRO A 53 -19.93 26.65 0.07
CA PRO A 53 -19.79 25.88 -1.17
C PRO A 53 -19.02 26.64 -2.26
N ALA A 54 -17.83 26.14 -2.61
CA ALA A 54 -16.98 26.79 -3.60
C ALA A 54 -17.55 26.60 -5.02
N PRO A 55 -17.85 27.67 -5.76
CA PRO A 55 -18.16 27.58 -7.18
C PRO A 55 -16.96 26.99 -7.93
N LEU A 56 -17.22 26.02 -8.80
CA LEU A 56 -16.18 25.24 -9.47
C LEU A 56 -15.22 26.15 -10.24
N ASP A 57 -15.75 27.09 -11.02
CA ASP A 57 -14.96 28.01 -11.85
C ASP A 57 -14.20 29.08 -11.04
N GLU A 58 -14.49 29.24 -9.75
CA GLU A 58 -13.79 30.17 -8.86
C GLU A 58 -12.59 29.53 -8.14
N ILE A 59 -12.44 28.21 -8.19
CA ILE A 59 -11.32 27.51 -7.55
C ILE A 59 -10.04 27.72 -8.37
N LYS A 60 -9.14 28.52 -7.81
CA LYS A 60 -7.86 28.90 -8.40
C LYS A 60 -6.71 28.05 -7.84
N PRO A 61 -5.54 28.03 -8.50
CA PRO A 61 -4.36 27.31 -7.99
C PRO A 61 -3.95 27.71 -6.57
N ILE A 62 -4.16 28.97 -6.17
CA ILE A 62 -3.91 29.43 -4.80
C ILE A 62 -4.77 28.69 -3.77
N ASN A 63 -6.02 28.33 -4.09
CA ASN A 63 -6.90 27.59 -3.18
C ASN A 63 -6.40 26.16 -2.97
N ILE A 64 -5.78 25.55 -4.00
CA ILE A 64 -5.13 24.24 -3.86
C ILE A 64 -3.93 24.33 -2.91
N ARG A 65 -3.12 25.40 -2.99
CA ARG A 65 -2.02 25.64 -2.05
C ARG A 65 -2.54 25.84 -0.63
N GLN A 66 -3.57 26.68 -0.46
CA GLN A 66 -4.23 26.91 0.83
C GLN A 66 -4.80 25.61 1.42
N TYR A 67 -5.41 24.76 0.59
CA TYR A 67 -5.88 23.44 1.02
C TYR A 67 -4.74 22.57 1.56
N LEU A 68 -3.61 22.49 0.84
CA LEU A 68 -2.45 21.71 1.28
C LEU A 68 -1.94 22.19 2.65
N ASP A 69 -1.81 23.51 2.83
CA ASP A 69 -1.36 24.11 4.09
C ASP A 69 -2.35 23.93 5.23
N TRP A 70 -3.64 24.15 4.97
CA TRP A 70 -4.71 23.89 5.91
C TRP A 70 -4.74 22.42 6.34
N ARG A 71 -4.52 21.49 5.41
CA ARG A 71 -4.57 20.05 5.68
C ARG A 71 -3.45 19.59 6.61
N VAL A 72 -2.24 20.13 6.43
CA VAL A 72 -1.11 19.88 7.32
C VAL A 72 -1.39 20.51 8.68
N ARG A 73 -1.76 21.80 8.72
CA ARG A 73 -2.05 22.53 9.96
C ARG A 73 -3.13 21.83 10.80
N SER A 74 -4.28 21.52 10.20
CA SER A 74 -5.36 20.80 10.87
C SER A 74 -4.96 19.41 11.38
N THR A 75 -4.03 18.71 10.72
CA THR A 75 -3.50 17.45 11.25
C THR A 75 -2.64 17.68 12.47
N VAL A 76 -1.72 18.64 12.38
CA VAL A 76 -0.77 18.96 13.45
C VAL A 76 -1.52 19.43 14.69
N ASP A 77 -2.51 20.32 14.52
CA ASP A 77 -3.30 20.85 15.63
C ASP A 77 -4.14 19.76 16.30
N ALA A 78 -4.77 18.87 15.52
CA ALA A 78 -5.49 17.72 16.08
C ALA A 78 -4.59 16.75 16.85
N LEU A 79 -3.35 16.55 16.39
CA LEU A 79 -2.37 15.70 17.09
C LEU A 79 -1.87 16.35 18.38
N ARG A 80 -1.61 17.66 18.36
CA ARG A 80 -1.24 18.44 19.56
C ARG A 80 -2.34 18.43 20.60
N ALA A 81 -3.58 18.66 20.19
CA ALA A 81 -4.75 18.58 21.07
C ALA A 81 -4.91 17.18 21.69
N GLY A 82 -4.49 16.13 20.98
CA GLY A 82 -4.44 14.76 21.48
C GLY A 82 -3.18 14.40 22.28
N GLY A 83 -2.36 15.38 22.68
CA GLY A 83 -1.16 15.18 23.50
C GLY A 83 0.01 14.48 22.79
N LYS A 84 0.02 14.45 21.45
CA LYS A 84 1.10 13.79 20.68
C LYS A 84 2.17 14.78 20.28
N GLU A 85 3.42 14.35 20.38
CA GLU A 85 4.56 15.06 19.80
C GLU A 85 4.44 15.10 18.26
N VAL A 86 4.74 16.26 17.67
CA VAL A 86 4.58 16.53 16.23
C VAL A 86 5.82 17.21 15.67
N LYS A 87 6.17 16.85 14.44
CA LYS A 87 7.30 17.41 13.69
C LYS A 87 6.89 18.56 12.76
N GLY A 88 5.59 18.84 12.63
CA GLY A 88 5.03 19.85 11.73
C GLY A 88 4.89 19.40 10.27
N THR A 89 5.23 18.15 9.97
CA THR A 89 5.13 17.56 8.62
C THR A 89 4.00 16.53 8.51
N GLU A 90 3.31 16.27 9.61
CA GLU A 90 2.19 15.37 9.69
C GLU A 90 1.06 15.84 8.75
N GLY A 91 0.49 14.89 8.00
CA GLY A 91 -0.55 15.20 7.02
C GLY A 91 -0.05 15.54 5.62
N GLN A 92 1.25 15.82 5.40
CA GLN A 92 1.79 16.15 4.06
C GLN A 92 1.49 15.08 3.01
N VAL A 93 1.70 13.81 3.33
CA VAL A 93 1.37 12.69 2.43
C VAL A 93 -0.13 12.66 2.14
N ARG A 94 -0.98 12.88 3.14
CA ARG A 94 -2.45 12.88 2.94
C ARG A 94 -2.89 14.04 2.06
N ALA A 95 -2.36 15.23 2.29
CA ALA A 95 -2.60 16.41 1.48
C ALA A 95 -2.26 16.18 -0.01
N ASN A 96 -1.13 15.53 -0.30
CA ASN A 96 -0.78 15.15 -1.67
C ASN A 96 -1.78 14.16 -2.30
N ARG A 97 -2.23 13.15 -1.54
CA ARG A 97 -3.21 12.16 -2.03
C ARG A 97 -4.57 12.79 -2.28
N GLU A 98 -5.01 13.68 -1.39
CA GLU A 98 -6.26 14.42 -1.52
C GLU A 98 -6.21 15.41 -2.68
N LYS A 99 -5.09 16.11 -2.89
CA LYS A 99 -4.84 16.91 -4.11
C LYS A 99 -4.94 16.04 -5.37
N ALA A 100 -4.36 14.84 -5.38
CA ALA A 100 -4.44 13.94 -6.52
C ALA A 100 -5.89 13.51 -6.81
N LEU A 101 -6.69 13.25 -5.76
CA LEU A 101 -8.12 12.96 -5.91
C LEU A 101 -8.88 14.18 -6.45
N PHE A 102 -8.66 15.37 -5.90
CA PHE A 102 -9.25 16.61 -6.38
C PHE A 102 -8.95 16.82 -7.87
N SER A 103 -7.68 16.67 -8.27
CA SER A 103 -7.24 16.80 -9.66
C SER A 103 -8.00 15.84 -10.60
N HIS A 104 -8.21 14.60 -10.16
CA HIS A 104 -8.97 13.62 -10.93
C HIS A 104 -10.45 13.99 -11.04
N ILE A 105 -11.07 14.44 -9.94
CA ILE A 105 -12.46 14.93 -9.94
C ILE A 105 -12.60 16.13 -10.89
N TRP A 106 -11.64 17.06 -10.87
CA TRP A 106 -11.64 18.22 -11.78
C TRP A 106 -11.59 17.80 -13.25
N ASN A 107 -10.72 16.86 -13.61
CA ASN A 107 -10.65 16.38 -14.99
C ASN A 107 -11.94 15.67 -15.41
N LYS A 108 -12.58 14.91 -14.50
CA LYS A 108 -13.92 14.38 -14.75
C LYS A 108 -14.96 15.48 -14.95
N ALA A 109 -14.87 16.58 -14.20
CA ALA A 109 -15.72 17.75 -14.38
C ALA A 109 -15.59 18.34 -15.79
N ARG A 110 -14.36 18.42 -16.31
CA ARG A 110 -14.08 18.84 -17.68
C ARG A 110 -14.66 17.88 -18.72
N GLU A 111 -14.45 16.58 -18.54
CA GLU A 111 -15.03 15.54 -19.41
C GLU A 111 -16.57 15.58 -19.43
N TRP A 112 -17.19 15.96 -18.32
CA TRP A 112 -18.64 16.11 -18.19
C TRP A 112 -19.18 17.46 -18.65
N GLY A 113 -18.33 18.38 -19.11
CA GLY A 113 -18.74 19.71 -19.58
C GLY A 113 -19.12 20.70 -18.47
N TYR A 114 -18.77 20.42 -17.22
CA TYR A 114 -19.08 21.33 -16.09
C TYR A 114 -18.15 22.53 -15.99
N THR A 115 -16.94 22.42 -16.54
CA THR A 115 -15.99 23.54 -16.61
C THR A 115 -15.05 23.34 -17.80
N ASP A 116 -14.70 24.44 -18.46
CA ASP A 116 -13.65 24.47 -19.50
C ASP A 116 -12.30 24.90 -18.91
N GLN A 117 -12.26 25.32 -17.65
CA GLN A 117 -11.09 25.87 -17.00
C GLN A 117 -9.96 24.82 -16.86
N PRO A 118 -8.69 25.24 -16.96
CA PRO A 118 -7.57 24.36 -16.70
C PRO A 118 -7.60 23.86 -15.26
N ASN A 119 -7.05 22.66 -15.04
CA ASN A 119 -7.04 22.05 -13.73
C ASN A 119 -6.19 22.88 -12.74
N PRO A 120 -6.76 23.40 -11.64
CA PRO A 120 -6.07 24.29 -10.71
C PRO A 120 -4.97 23.58 -9.93
N CYS A 121 -4.92 22.24 -9.95
CA CYS A 121 -3.82 21.47 -9.38
C CYS A 121 -2.53 21.53 -10.21
N ALA A 122 -2.62 21.93 -11.50
CA ALA A 122 -1.48 22.05 -12.38
C ALA A 122 -0.52 23.15 -11.88
N GLY A 123 0.79 22.90 -11.98
CA GLY A 123 1.82 23.84 -11.49
C GLY A 123 1.97 23.92 -9.97
N ILE A 124 1.02 23.42 -9.16
CA ILE A 124 1.13 23.46 -7.70
C ILE A 124 2.03 22.35 -7.19
N LYS A 125 3.19 22.69 -6.62
CA LYS A 125 4.11 21.70 -6.06
C LYS A 125 3.51 21.05 -4.80
N GLY A 126 3.45 19.72 -4.81
CA GLY A 126 3.11 18.93 -3.63
C GLY A 126 4.26 18.84 -2.62
N TYR A 127 4.00 18.29 -1.45
CA TYR A 127 5.05 18.03 -0.46
C TYR A 127 5.94 16.88 -0.90
N ARG A 128 7.22 16.92 -0.51
CA ARG A 128 8.18 15.85 -0.84
C ARG A 128 7.87 14.61 0.01
N GLU A 129 7.44 13.53 -0.64
CA GLU A 129 7.26 12.24 0.02
C GLU A 129 8.61 11.50 0.09
N ARG A 130 9.05 11.14 1.30
CA ARG A 130 10.21 10.27 1.49
C ARG A 130 9.73 8.82 1.51
N PRO A 131 10.15 7.97 0.56
CA PRO A 131 9.83 6.55 0.63
C PRO A 131 10.52 5.92 1.84
N ARG A 132 9.98 4.79 2.31
CA ARG A 132 10.65 3.98 3.33
C ARG A 132 11.89 3.32 2.73
N ASP A 133 12.98 3.38 3.47
CA ASP A 133 14.34 2.88 3.20
C ASP A 133 14.74 1.72 4.13
N VAL A 134 13.77 1.13 4.83
CA VAL A 134 14.05 0.10 5.83
C VAL A 134 14.41 -1.23 5.17
N TYR A 135 15.60 -1.75 5.46
CA TYR A 135 15.99 -3.14 5.25
C TYR A 135 15.93 -3.89 6.60
N ILE A 136 15.57 -5.17 6.58
CA ILE A 136 15.57 -6.02 7.79
C ILE A 136 16.81 -6.90 7.66
N GLU A 137 17.76 -6.73 8.58
CA GLU A 137 18.97 -7.52 8.60
C GLU A 137 18.69 -8.97 9.03
N ASP A 138 19.64 -9.86 8.78
CA ASP A 138 19.49 -11.30 9.04
C ASP A 138 19.31 -11.64 10.52
N ASP A 139 20.07 -10.97 11.38
CA ASP A 139 19.98 -11.09 12.84
C ASP A 139 18.62 -10.57 13.34
N GLU A 140 18.16 -9.43 12.84
CA GLU A 140 16.85 -8.85 13.15
C GLU A 140 15.71 -9.76 12.69
N TYR A 141 15.80 -10.33 11.48
CA TYR A 141 14.84 -11.31 10.97
C TYR A 141 14.77 -12.51 11.91
N ARG A 142 15.93 -13.10 12.27
CA ARG A 142 16.00 -14.25 13.17
C ARG A 142 15.43 -13.92 14.55
N LEU A 143 15.71 -12.72 15.06
CA LEU A 143 15.21 -12.29 16.36
C LEU A 143 13.68 -12.13 16.36
N ILE A 144 13.12 -11.45 15.37
CA ILE A 144 11.66 -11.32 15.23
C ILE A 144 11.02 -12.70 15.04
N HIS A 145 11.63 -13.59 14.24
CA HIS A 145 11.14 -14.95 14.02
C HIS A 145 11.16 -15.79 15.30
N LYS A 146 12.19 -15.64 16.15
CA LYS A 146 12.30 -16.31 17.45
C LYS A 146 11.10 -15.97 18.35
N TYR A 147 10.73 -14.69 18.45
CA TYR A 147 9.58 -14.25 19.27
C TYR A 147 8.24 -14.33 18.55
N ALA A 148 8.21 -14.66 17.26
CA ALA A 148 6.99 -14.82 16.50
C ALA A 148 6.21 -16.07 16.94
N ARG A 149 4.89 -15.93 17.02
CA ARG A 149 3.96 -17.06 17.12
C ARG A 149 3.99 -17.87 15.82
N GLN A 150 3.59 -19.14 15.88
CA GLN A 150 3.64 -20.05 14.74
C GLN A 150 3.00 -19.48 13.45
N PRO A 151 1.79 -18.89 13.48
CA PRO A 151 1.17 -18.33 12.27
C PRO A 151 2.00 -17.20 11.63
N LEU A 152 2.66 -16.41 12.46
CA LEU A 152 3.54 -15.35 12.01
C LEU A 152 4.85 -15.92 11.44
N ARG A 153 5.44 -16.95 12.06
CA ARG A 153 6.65 -17.63 11.53
C ARG A 153 6.40 -18.16 10.13
N ASP A 154 5.28 -18.85 9.91
CA ASP A 154 4.91 -19.36 8.59
C ASP A 154 4.69 -18.23 7.57
N ALA A 155 4.02 -17.15 7.99
CA ALA A 155 3.83 -15.98 7.13
C ALA A 155 5.15 -15.28 6.79
N MET A 156 6.08 -15.15 7.75
CA MET A 156 7.40 -14.55 7.54
C MET A 156 8.23 -15.37 6.56
N ASP A 157 8.31 -16.69 6.79
CA ASP A 157 9.08 -17.60 5.96
C ASP A 157 8.51 -17.64 4.53
N LEU A 158 7.19 -17.71 4.37
CA LEU A 158 6.54 -17.63 3.06
C LEU A 158 6.79 -16.29 2.37
N ALA A 159 6.64 -15.17 3.09
CA ALA A 159 6.85 -13.84 2.52
C ALA A 159 8.29 -13.64 2.06
N TYR A 160 9.25 -14.14 2.82
CA TYR A 160 10.67 -14.07 2.49
C TYR A 160 11.02 -14.97 1.29
N LEU A 161 10.65 -16.26 1.33
CA LEU A 161 11.02 -17.21 0.27
C LEU A 161 10.33 -16.93 -1.07
N THR A 162 9.11 -16.39 -1.04
CA THR A 162 8.35 -16.09 -2.27
C THR A 162 8.51 -14.65 -2.74
N GLY A 163 8.97 -13.74 -1.87
CA GLY A 163 9.04 -12.30 -2.13
C GLY A 163 7.68 -11.64 -2.40
N GLN A 164 6.55 -12.24 -2.01
CA GLN A 164 5.22 -11.72 -2.36
C GLN A 164 4.70 -10.65 -1.38
N ARG A 165 3.68 -9.89 -1.81
CA ARG A 165 3.05 -8.88 -0.94
C ARG A 165 2.30 -9.57 0.20
N PRO A 166 2.20 -8.96 1.40
CA PRO A 166 1.51 -9.56 2.53
C PRO A 166 0.09 -10.08 2.24
N SER A 167 -0.69 -9.33 1.46
CA SER A 167 -2.05 -9.75 1.09
C SER A 167 -2.07 -10.96 0.16
N ASP A 168 -1.06 -11.09 -0.71
CA ASP A 168 -0.93 -12.21 -1.65
C ASP A 168 -0.44 -13.47 -0.90
N VAL A 169 0.51 -13.32 0.04
CA VAL A 169 0.99 -14.41 0.92
C VAL A 169 -0.15 -15.05 1.70
N LEU A 170 -1.02 -14.25 2.33
CA LEU A 170 -2.15 -14.75 3.12
C LEU A 170 -3.35 -15.24 2.28
N GLN A 171 -3.22 -15.22 0.96
CA GLN A 171 -4.18 -15.82 0.03
C GLN A 171 -3.70 -17.17 -0.50
N MET A 172 -2.41 -17.50 -0.37
CA MET A 172 -1.85 -18.74 -0.88
C MET A 172 -2.50 -19.96 -0.22
N SER A 173 -2.79 -20.95 -1.05
CA SER A 173 -3.45 -22.19 -0.68
C SER A 173 -2.70 -23.40 -1.22
N GLU A 174 -2.93 -24.56 -0.62
CA GLU A 174 -2.49 -25.85 -1.17
C GLU A 174 -3.03 -26.08 -2.59
N CYS A 175 -4.22 -25.56 -2.90
CA CYS A 175 -4.79 -25.63 -4.25
C CYS A 175 -4.00 -24.83 -5.30
N ASP A 176 -3.14 -23.91 -4.86
CA ASP A 176 -2.26 -23.15 -5.75
C ASP A 176 -0.96 -23.92 -6.08
N ILE A 177 -0.76 -25.11 -5.50
CA ILE A 177 0.43 -25.93 -5.71
C ILE A 177 0.10 -27.00 -6.76
N SER A 178 0.79 -26.94 -7.89
CA SER A 178 0.61 -27.88 -9.00
C SER A 178 1.89 -27.95 -9.82
N ASP A 179 2.19 -29.12 -10.40
CA ASP A 179 3.38 -29.38 -11.23
C ASP A 179 4.71 -28.92 -10.59
N GLY A 180 4.85 -29.19 -9.29
CA GLY A 180 6.05 -28.79 -8.53
C GLY A 180 6.23 -27.27 -8.37
N CYS A 181 5.19 -26.48 -8.66
CA CYS A 181 5.22 -25.02 -8.58
C CYS A 181 4.14 -24.49 -7.65
N LEU A 182 4.44 -23.39 -6.96
CA LEU A 182 3.45 -22.53 -6.31
C LEU A 182 3.01 -21.46 -7.31
N ILE A 183 1.75 -21.52 -7.72
CA ILE A 183 1.15 -20.65 -8.72
C ILE A 183 0.55 -19.42 -8.03
N ILE A 184 0.97 -18.22 -8.43
CA ILE A 184 0.56 -16.98 -7.77
C ILE A 184 -0.02 -16.03 -8.81
N ARG A 185 -1.20 -15.47 -8.53
CA ARG A 185 -1.74 -14.33 -9.26
C ARG A 185 -1.84 -13.12 -8.33
N GLN A 186 -0.94 -12.17 -8.49
CA GLN A 186 -0.87 -10.99 -7.61
C GLN A 186 -2.17 -10.18 -7.66
N LYS A 187 -2.75 -9.83 -6.51
CA LYS A 187 -4.05 -9.14 -6.45
C LYS A 187 -3.99 -7.74 -7.06
N LYS A 188 -2.93 -6.99 -6.78
CA LYS A 188 -2.77 -5.57 -7.17
C LYS A 188 -2.45 -5.40 -8.66
N THR A 189 -1.49 -6.17 -9.16
CA THR A 189 -0.91 -5.99 -10.50
C THR A 189 -1.33 -7.07 -11.50
N LYS A 190 -2.04 -8.11 -11.04
CA LYS A 190 -2.52 -9.26 -11.83
C LYS A 190 -1.44 -10.11 -12.49
N VAL A 191 -0.16 -9.83 -12.23
CA VAL A 191 0.99 -10.63 -12.67
C VAL A 191 0.85 -12.06 -12.17
N LYS A 192 1.08 -13.01 -13.08
CA LYS A 192 1.10 -14.45 -12.81
C LYS A 192 2.54 -14.92 -12.65
N LEU A 193 2.81 -15.69 -11.60
CA LEU A 193 4.12 -16.26 -11.30
C LEU A 193 3.97 -17.76 -11.03
N ARG A 194 5.00 -18.52 -11.38
CA ARG A 194 5.15 -19.93 -10.99
C ARG A 194 6.49 -20.05 -10.27
N ILE A 195 6.45 -20.22 -8.96
CA ILE A 195 7.66 -20.35 -8.13
C ILE A 195 7.90 -21.84 -7.92
N SER A 196 9.04 -22.35 -8.37
CA SER A 196 9.42 -23.75 -8.16
C SER A 196 9.43 -24.09 -6.66
N VAL A 197 8.78 -25.19 -6.29
CA VAL A 197 8.76 -25.72 -4.92
C VAL A 197 9.99 -26.59 -4.71
N SER A 198 11.07 -25.96 -4.27
CA SER A 198 12.35 -26.62 -3.98
C SER A 198 13.00 -26.06 -2.71
N GLY A 199 14.04 -26.76 -2.23
CA GLY A 199 14.85 -26.33 -1.08
C GLY A 199 14.03 -25.93 0.15
N ARG A 200 14.32 -24.74 0.70
CA ARG A 200 13.65 -24.21 1.90
C ARG A 200 12.14 -24.02 1.73
N LEU A 201 11.66 -23.72 0.52
CA LEU A 201 10.22 -23.57 0.27
C LEU A 201 9.51 -24.91 0.38
N LYS A 202 10.08 -25.98 -0.18
CA LYS A 202 9.52 -27.34 -0.05
C LYS A 202 9.47 -27.78 1.41
N ALA A 203 10.55 -27.57 2.17
CA ALA A 203 10.60 -27.89 3.60
C ALA A 203 9.56 -27.10 4.42
N LEU A 204 9.39 -25.81 4.14
CA LEU A 204 8.38 -24.97 4.77
C LEU A 204 6.95 -25.48 4.50
N LEU A 205 6.63 -25.79 3.25
CA LEU A 205 5.32 -26.30 2.87
C LEU A 205 5.01 -27.65 3.55
N ALA A 206 6.01 -28.54 3.65
CA ALA A 206 5.86 -29.80 4.38
C ALA A 206 5.60 -29.57 5.88
N ARG A 207 6.33 -28.64 6.52
CA ARG A 207 6.10 -28.25 7.92
C ARG A 207 4.68 -27.74 8.14
N ILE A 208 4.23 -26.82 7.29
CA ILE A 208 2.87 -26.26 7.34
C ILE A 208 1.82 -27.35 7.13
N ALA A 209 2.01 -28.25 6.17
CA ALA A 209 1.08 -29.34 5.91
C ALA A 209 0.94 -30.24 7.15
N HIS A 210 2.06 -30.60 7.78
CA HIS A 210 2.09 -31.43 8.98
C HIS A 210 1.38 -30.77 10.17
N GLN A 211 1.64 -29.48 10.42
CA GLN A 211 1.00 -28.72 11.50
C GLN A 211 -0.53 -28.66 11.40
N LYS A 212 -1.07 -28.83 10.19
CA LYS A 212 -2.51 -28.74 9.92
C LYS A 212 -3.22 -30.09 9.95
N ILE A 213 -2.51 -31.21 10.09
CA ILE A 213 -3.11 -32.56 10.03
C ILE A 213 -4.20 -32.72 11.08
N ASP A 214 -3.97 -32.23 12.30
CA ASP A 214 -4.86 -32.43 13.45
C ASP A 214 -6.02 -31.41 13.51
N HIS A 215 -6.09 -30.47 12.57
CA HIS A 215 -7.14 -29.45 12.57
C HIS A 215 -8.41 -29.92 11.86
N ASN A 216 -9.56 -29.78 12.54
CA ASN A 216 -10.87 -30.08 11.97
C ASN A 216 -11.83 -28.86 12.10
N PRO A 217 -12.35 -28.29 11.00
CA PRO A 217 -12.03 -28.60 9.61
C PRO A 217 -10.61 -28.16 9.22
N ARG A 218 -9.97 -28.92 8.33
CA ARG A 218 -8.64 -28.62 7.81
C ARG A 218 -8.71 -27.50 6.76
N SER A 219 -7.98 -26.42 7.00
CA SER A 219 -7.91 -25.29 6.05
C SER A 219 -6.90 -25.54 4.93
N PHE A 220 -7.31 -25.25 3.70
CA PHE A 220 -6.44 -25.25 2.53
C PHE A 220 -5.48 -24.05 2.45
N PHE A 221 -5.70 -22.99 3.24
CA PHE A 221 -4.75 -21.87 3.28
C PHE A 221 -3.40 -22.32 3.87
N LEU A 222 -2.30 -21.76 3.37
CA LEU A 222 -0.97 -22.09 3.87
C LEU A 222 -0.70 -21.45 5.24
N VAL A 223 -1.21 -20.23 5.49
CA VAL A 223 -1.09 -19.56 6.79
C VAL A 223 -2.40 -19.68 7.56
N VAL A 224 -2.35 -20.41 8.68
CA VAL A 224 -3.47 -20.61 9.60
C VAL A 224 -3.09 -20.22 11.02
N ASN A 225 -4.08 -19.92 11.85
CA ASN A 225 -3.88 -19.73 13.28
C ASN A 225 -3.75 -21.08 14.00
N GLU A 226 -3.53 -21.03 15.31
CA GLU A 226 -3.39 -22.20 16.18
C GLU A 226 -4.66 -23.06 16.26
N ARG A 227 -5.80 -22.58 15.72
CA ARG A 227 -7.06 -23.32 15.60
C ARG A 227 -7.32 -23.81 14.17
N GLY A 228 -6.33 -23.78 13.29
CA GLY A 228 -6.45 -24.19 11.90
C GLY A 228 -7.26 -23.24 10.99
N ARG A 229 -7.63 -22.05 11.47
CA ARG A 229 -8.43 -21.08 10.70
C ARG A 229 -7.54 -20.07 9.99
N ARG A 230 -8.01 -19.57 8.85
CA ARG A 230 -7.31 -18.53 8.08
C ARG A 230 -7.03 -17.29 8.93
N VAL A 231 -5.81 -16.76 8.80
CA VAL A 231 -5.40 -15.50 9.45
C VAL A 231 -5.59 -14.29 8.53
N GLY A 232 -6.09 -13.19 9.09
CA GLY A 232 -6.22 -11.92 8.38
C GLY A 232 -4.95 -11.07 8.41
N LEU A 233 -4.82 -10.15 7.45
CA LEU A 233 -3.64 -9.26 7.34
C LEU A 233 -3.43 -8.39 8.58
N LYS A 234 -4.51 -7.85 9.17
CA LYS A 234 -4.43 -7.03 10.38
C LYS A 234 -3.86 -7.84 11.56
N SER A 235 -4.25 -9.11 11.69
CA SER A 235 -3.75 -10.00 12.74
C SER A 235 -2.26 -10.29 12.56
N ILE A 236 -1.81 -10.62 11.34
CA ILE A 236 -0.37 -10.81 11.06
C ILE A 236 0.43 -9.54 11.31
N GLN A 237 -0.11 -8.37 10.96
CA GLN A 237 0.54 -7.09 11.25
C GLN A 237 0.63 -6.82 12.76
N SER A 238 -0.41 -7.13 13.53
CA SER A 238 -0.39 -7.02 15.01
C SER A 238 0.65 -7.97 15.61
N MET A 239 0.59 -9.25 15.23
CA MET A 239 1.55 -10.27 15.68
C MET A 239 3.00 -9.86 15.36
N PHE A 240 3.24 -9.25 14.20
CA PHE A 240 4.58 -8.77 13.83
C PHE A 240 5.04 -7.63 14.73
N VAL A 241 4.15 -6.70 15.08
CA VAL A 241 4.46 -5.62 16.03
C VAL A 241 4.77 -6.19 17.42
N GLU A 242 3.96 -7.14 17.90
CA GLU A 242 4.13 -7.83 19.18
C GLU A 242 5.49 -8.59 19.21
N ALA A 243 5.78 -9.41 18.20
CA ALA A 243 7.03 -10.16 18.10
C ALA A 243 8.25 -9.24 18.04
N ARG A 244 8.15 -8.12 17.33
CA ARG A 244 9.20 -7.10 17.25
C ARG A 244 9.42 -6.40 18.61
N GLN A 245 8.36 -6.11 19.36
CA GLN A 245 8.49 -5.54 20.70
C GLN A 245 9.13 -6.52 21.67
N ALA A 246 8.71 -7.80 21.63
CA ALA A 246 9.32 -8.87 22.42
C ALA A 246 10.80 -9.12 22.06
N ALA A 247 11.18 -8.86 20.80
CA ALA A 247 12.56 -8.88 20.32
C ALA A 247 13.42 -7.69 20.78
N GLY A 248 12.88 -6.74 21.57
CA GLY A 248 13.62 -5.53 21.97
C GLY A 248 13.78 -4.48 20.87
N LEU A 249 13.13 -4.67 19.72
CA LEU A 249 13.17 -3.75 18.57
C LEU A 249 12.05 -2.70 18.70
N PHE A 250 12.15 -1.84 19.72
CA PHE A 250 11.05 -0.98 20.15
C PHE A 250 10.68 0.14 19.17
N GLU A 251 11.61 0.56 18.31
CA GLU A 251 11.43 1.72 17.42
C GLU A 251 10.11 1.61 16.61
N PRO A 252 9.08 2.42 16.91
CA PRO A 252 7.77 2.27 16.31
C PRO A 252 7.81 2.45 14.80
N LYS A 253 7.19 1.53 14.05
CA LYS A 253 7.11 1.55 12.58
C LYS A 253 8.46 1.47 11.85
N LYS A 254 9.58 1.22 12.54
CA LYS A 254 10.86 0.90 11.89
C LYS A 254 10.68 -0.32 10.99
N TYR A 255 10.48 -1.51 11.56
CA TYR A 255 10.15 -2.71 10.79
C TYR A 255 8.65 -2.92 10.63
N GLN A 256 8.24 -3.34 9.43
CA GLN A 256 6.88 -3.77 9.14
C GLN A 256 6.93 -5.08 8.36
N PHE A 257 5.91 -5.92 8.50
CA PHE A 257 5.83 -7.21 7.79
C PHE A 257 5.99 -7.07 6.26
N ARG A 258 5.54 -5.95 5.67
CA ARG A 258 5.70 -5.68 4.23
C ARG A 258 7.15 -5.45 3.79
N ASP A 259 8.06 -5.17 4.72
CA ASP A 259 9.47 -4.92 4.42
C ASP A 259 10.23 -6.23 4.12
N LEU A 260 9.69 -7.39 4.52
CA LEU A 260 10.22 -8.72 4.14
C LEU A 260 10.26 -8.95 2.63
N ARG A 261 9.32 -8.35 1.90
CA ARG A 261 9.32 -8.42 0.43
C ARG A 261 10.54 -7.75 -0.17
N ALA A 262 10.99 -6.64 0.42
CA ALA A 262 12.18 -5.98 -0.08
C ALA A 262 13.44 -6.73 0.34
N LYS A 263 13.47 -7.27 1.57
CA LYS A 263 14.53 -8.19 2.00
C LYS A 263 14.70 -9.33 0.99
N ALA A 264 13.62 -10.07 0.72
CA ALA A 264 13.62 -11.15 -0.27
C ALA A 264 14.17 -10.75 -1.63
N GLY A 265 13.78 -9.57 -2.14
CA GLY A 265 14.24 -9.06 -3.42
C GLY A 265 15.72 -8.68 -3.43
N THR A 266 16.19 -8.00 -2.37
CA THR A 266 17.60 -7.62 -2.22
C THR A 266 18.48 -8.86 -2.11
N ASP A 267 18.16 -9.77 -1.20
CA ASP A 267 18.92 -11.01 -0.98
C ASP A 267 18.96 -11.83 -2.27
N LYS A 268 17.83 -11.96 -2.98
CA LYS A 268 17.79 -12.71 -4.24
C LYS A 268 18.69 -12.11 -5.32
N ALA A 269 18.74 -10.79 -5.42
CA ALA A 269 19.58 -10.13 -6.41
C ALA A 269 21.06 -10.26 -6.08
N GLU A 270 21.43 -10.16 -4.79
CA GLU A 270 22.79 -10.35 -4.32
C GLU A 270 23.25 -11.80 -4.48
N ASP A 271 22.47 -12.78 -4.03
CA ASP A 271 22.79 -14.20 -4.11
C ASP A 271 23.00 -14.69 -5.56
N MET A 272 22.24 -14.11 -6.50
CA MET A 272 22.31 -14.48 -7.91
C MET A 272 23.23 -13.59 -8.74
N GLY A 273 23.72 -12.46 -8.17
CA GLY A 273 24.38 -11.40 -8.93
C GLY A 273 23.52 -10.80 -10.06
N ASP A 274 22.19 -10.97 -10.02
CA ASP A 274 21.28 -10.56 -11.09
C ASP A 274 19.99 -9.92 -10.55
N ILE A 275 19.85 -8.60 -10.77
CA ILE A 275 18.65 -7.84 -10.42
C ILE A 275 17.40 -8.33 -11.16
N ARG A 276 17.54 -8.93 -12.34
CA ARG A 276 16.41 -9.48 -13.10
C ARG A 276 15.83 -10.72 -12.43
N ALA A 277 16.63 -11.50 -11.72
CA ALA A 277 16.13 -12.61 -10.91
C ALA A 277 15.17 -12.11 -9.81
N ALA A 278 15.55 -11.05 -9.10
CA ALA A 278 14.69 -10.39 -8.12
C ALA A 278 13.46 -9.74 -8.77
N GLN A 279 13.62 -9.06 -9.92
CA GLN A 279 12.50 -8.47 -10.66
C GLN A 279 11.44 -9.53 -11.01
N LYS A 280 11.86 -10.68 -11.53
CA LYS A 280 10.98 -11.80 -11.89
C LYS A 280 10.26 -12.35 -10.66
N GLN A 281 10.98 -12.63 -9.56
CA GLN A 281 10.38 -13.14 -8.32
C GLN A 281 9.36 -12.16 -7.74
N LEU A 282 9.69 -10.87 -7.73
CA LEU A 282 8.79 -9.82 -7.23
C LEU A 282 7.61 -9.57 -8.20
N GLY A 283 7.70 -9.95 -9.47
CA GLY A 283 6.69 -9.65 -10.49
C GLY A 283 6.63 -8.15 -10.80
N HIS A 284 7.78 -7.48 -10.84
CA HIS A 284 7.87 -6.08 -11.27
C HIS A 284 7.95 -5.99 -12.79
N SER A 285 7.11 -5.16 -13.42
CA SER A 285 7.15 -4.95 -14.87
C SER A 285 8.41 -4.21 -15.35
N CYS A 286 8.98 -3.35 -14.50
CA CYS A 286 10.14 -2.53 -14.84
C CYS A 286 11.27 -2.71 -13.82
N VAL A 287 12.51 -2.86 -14.33
CA VAL A 287 13.74 -3.01 -13.53
C VAL A 287 13.95 -1.84 -12.59
N THR A 288 13.65 -0.60 -13.03
CA THR A 288 13.80 0.63 -12.22
C THR A 288 13.01 0.58 -10.92
N THR A 289 11.89 -0.17 -10.88
CA THR A 289 11.15 -0.39 -9.63
C THR A 289 11.99 -1.23 -8.68
N THR A 290 12.57 -2.33 -9.15
CA THR A 290 13.45 -3.20 -8.37
C THR A 290 14.71 -2.46 -7.90
N GLU A 291 15.35 -1.66 -8.77
CA GLU A 291 16.51 -0.84 -8.40
C GLU A 291 16.18 0.11 -7.25
N ARG A 292 15.04 0.81 -7.33
CA ARG A 292 14.59 1.70 -6.24
C ARG A 292 14.35 0.94 -4.95
N TYR A 293 13.83 -0.29 -5.03
CA TYR A 293 13.62 -1.14 -3.86
C TYR A 293 14.95 -1.52 -3.19
N MET A 294 15.99 -1.81 -3.97
CA MET A 294 17.29 -2.27 -3.47
C MET A 294 18.19 -1.12 -3.02
N ARG A 295 18.45 -0.15 -3.92
CA ARG A 295 19.36 0.99 -3.67
C ARG A 295 18.95 1.80 -2.45
N ASN A 296 17.66 2.08 -2.30
CA ASN A 296 17.17 2.87 -1.18
C ASN A 296 17.22 2.11 0.15
N ARG A 297 17.52 0.81 0.19
CA ARG A 297 17.40 0.00 1.39
C ARG A 297 18.73 -0.45 1.97
N ARG A 298 19.60 -1.05 1.14
CA ARG A 298 20.92 -1.55 1.59
C ARG A 298 22.10 -0.80 0.95
N GLY A 299 21.83 0.07 -0.03
CA GLY A 299 22.86 0.71 -0.83
C GLY A 299 23.35 -0.18 -1.97
N GLU A 300 24.09 0.42 -2.91
CA GLU A 300 24.75 -0.33 -3.98
C GLU A 300 26.09 -0.85 -3.45
N LYS A 301 26.28 -2.17 -3.48
CA LYS A 301 27.58 -2.76 -3.16
C LYS A 301 28.54 -2.41 -4.30
N VAL A 302 29.61 -1.70 -3.98
CA VAL A 302 30.65 -1.31 -4.91
C VAL A 302 31.97 -1.95 -4.48
N GLU A 303 32.73 -2.45 -5.44
CA GLU A 303 34.09 -2.91 -5.19
C GLU A 303 35.01 -1.70 -5.06
N PRO A 304 36.05 -1.77 -4.22
CA PRO A 304 37.03 -0.70 -4.15
C PRO A 304 37.75 -0.56 -5.50
N THR A 305 38.23 0.64 -5.80
CA THR A 305 38.95 0.93 -7.06
C THR A 305 40.18 0.02 -7.25
N ARG A 306 40.72 -0.58 -6.16
CA ARG A 306 41.77 -1.59 -6.10
C ARG A 306 41.63 -2.43 -4.83
#